data_AF-C0ELZ5-F1
#
_entry.id   AF-C0ELZ5-F1
#
_cell.length_a   1.000
_cell.length_b   1.000
_cell.length_c   1.000
_cell.angle_alpha   90.00
_cell.angle_beta   90.00
_cell.angle_gamma   90.00
#
_symmetry.space_group_name_H-M   'P 1'
#
loop_
_entity.id
_entity.type
_entity.pdbx_description
1 polymer ?
#
loop_
_entity_poly.entity_id
_entity_poly.type
_entity_poly.pdbx_seq_one_letter_code
_entity_poly.pdbx_strand_id
1 'polypeptide(L)'
;MNRSASASAERALPCLNSNNCIETANSGEIKQLPSQYENRKAYTLNEFSTSYKKSTTALEMNVKAFIEAFGLNKVGFLTLTFADDVTDPKEAQRRFHSLRTNFLKRHFSEYVCVYERTKKGRIHFHLIVNTRVDIRRGLNFREIAAGRYSSANPALRQLWALLRENVHKYGFGRTELLPVKTNSKGLARYVSKYISKHINSRLPEDKGYRLVRTSMDKKSMWKVANSNFAFLSKGSKEWRRKLKKWVEQVESYLNLVAEWKHRVALPSITQDNYNTVLAFVLSPKWAFKNRETIINM
;
A
#
# COMPACT_ATOMS: atom_id res chain seq x y z
N MET A 1 17.67 -49.13 -22.53
CA MET A 1 16.47 -49.45 -21.73
C MET A 1 15.52 -48.25 -21.74
N ASN A 2 14.29 -48.49 -22.17
CA ASN A 2 13.21 -47.53 -22.45
C ASN A 2 12.56 -46.89 -21.22
N ARG A 3 11.97 -45.69 -21.42
CA ARG A 3 10.55 -45.27 -21.12
C ARG A 3 10.49 -43.73 -21.04
N SER A 4 9.92 -42.93 -21.96
CA SER A 4 8.54 -42.77 -22.49
C SER A 4 7.50 -42.14 -21.51
N ALA A 5 7.19 -40.87 -21.79
CA ALA A 5 5.90 -40.13 -21.85
C ALA A 5 4.79 -40.22 -20.75
N SER A 6 4.33 -39.00 -20.37
CA SER A 6 2.95 -38.49 -20.15
C SER A 6 1.88 -39.28 -19.38
N ALA A 7 1.21 -38.59 -18.43
CA ALA A 7 -0.26 -38.38 -18.31
C ALA A 7 -0.61 -37.96 -16.86
N SER A 8 -1.20 -36.78 -16.68
CA SER A 8 -2.63 -36.57 -16.33
C SER A 8 -3.03 -37.11 -14.94
N ALA A 9 -3.40 -36.18 -14.04
CA ALA A 9 -4.24 -36.47 -12.90
C ALA A 9 -5.30 -35.36 -12.77
N GLU A 10 -6.51 -35.69 -13.20
CA GLU A 10 -7.75 -35.00 -12.85
C GLU A 10 -7.97 -35.02 -11.33
N ARG A 11 -8.55 -33.94 -10.78
CA ARG A 11 -9.85 -34.02 -10.07
C ARG A 11 -10.32 -32.69 -9.48
N ALA A 12 -11.61 -32.50 -9.69
CA ALA A 12 -12.66 -31.93 -8.85
C ALA A 12 -12.47 -30.55 -8.15
N LEU A 13 -13.38 -29.65 -8.53
CA LEU A 13 -13.67 -28.36 -7.90
C LEU A 13 -14.14 -28.54 -6.45
N PRO A 14 -13.85 -27.56 -5.57
CA PRO A 14 -14.96 -26.97 -4.85
C PRO A 14 -14.91 -25.43 -4.78
N CYS A 15 -16.07 -24.87 -5.10
CA CYS A 15 -16.55 -23.56 -4.73
C CYS A 15 -16.79 -23.46 -3.20
N LEU A 16 -16.63 -22.27 -2.61
CA LEU A 16 -17.69 -21.52 -1.90
C LEU A 16 -17.14 -20.31 -1.11
N ASN A 17 -18.06 -19.37 -0.95
CA ASN A 17 -17.98 -17.99 -0.48
C ASN A 17 -17.50 -17.78 0.98
N SER A 18 -17.05 -16.56 1.23
CA SER A 18 -17.70 -15.68 2.22
C SER A 18 -17.22 -14.23 2.05
N ASN A 19 -17.91 -13.48 1.18
CA ASN A 19 -17.91 -12.02 1.20
C ASN A 19 -19.00 -11.57 2.17
N ASN A 20 -18.63 -10.83 3.22
CA ASN A 20 -19.57 -9.98 3.95
C ASN A 20 -19.69 -8.64 3.23
N CYS A 21 -20.43 -8.62 2.11
CA CYS A 21 -21.02 -7.42 1.53
C CYS A 21 -22.27 -7.86 0.74
N ILE A 22 -23.43 -7.36 1.13
CA ILE A 22 -24.72 -7.59 0.48
C ILE A 22 -24.75 -6.77 -0.80
N GLU A 23 -24.78 -7.39 -1.99
CA GLU A 23 -25.44 -6.86 -3.19
C GLU A 23 -25.94 -8.03 -4.07
N THR A 24 -27.14 -7.86 -4.62
CA THR A 24 -27.98 -8.85 -5.29
C THR A 24 -27.61 -9.11 -6.76
N ALA A 25 -27.74 -10.38 -7.14
CA ALA A 25 -28.08 -10.98 -8.45
C ALA A 25 -27.48 -10.44 -9.78
N ASN A 26 -26.68 -11.34 -10.40
CA ASN A 26 -26.59 -11.68 -11.84
C ASN A 26 -26.44 -10.59 -12.91
N SER A 27 -25.29 -10.61 -13.61
CA SER A 27 -25.15 -11.19 -14.97
C SER A 27 -23.86 -10.70 -15.65
N GLY A 28 -23.31 -11.54 -16.54
CA GLY A 28 -22.38 -11.11 -17.58
C GLY A 28 -20.91 -11.45 -17.34
N GLU A 29 -20.46 -12.49 -18.04
CA GLU A 29 -19.07 -12.94 -18.18
C GLU A 29 -18.09 -11.81 -18.58
N ILE A 30 -16.81 -11.95 -18.20
CA ILE A 30 -15.66 -11.92 -19.15
C ILE A 30 -14.42 -12.49 -18.45
N LYS A 31 -13.80 -13.43 -19.17
CA LYS A 31 -12.67 -14.30 -18.83
C LYS A 31 -11.30 -13.59 -18.95
N GLN A 32 -10.40 -13.98 -18.04
CA GLN A 32 -8.92 -14.11 -18.13
C GLN A 32 -7.98 -12.91 -17.90
N LEU A 33 -7.17 -13.05 -16.83
CA LEU A 33 -5.78 -12.57 -16.72
C LEU A 33 -4.86 -13.79 -16.48
N PRO A 34 -3.58 -13.75 -16.93
CA PRO A 34 -2.74 -14.92 -17.06
C PRO A 34 -2.15 -15.43 -15.75
N SER A 35 -1.90 -16.72 -15.78
CA SER A 35 -1.35 -17.59 -14.75
C SER A 35 0.04 -17.18 -14.29
N GLN A 36 0.27 -17.32 -12.97
CA GLN A 36 1.33 -18.14 -12.41
C GLN A 36 1.14 -18.23 -10.88
N TYR A 37 0.74 -19.43 -10.47
CA TYR A 37 1.08 -20.16 -9.25
C TYR A 37 1.44 -19.37 -7.98
N GLU A 38 0.75 -19.66 -6.87
CA GLU A 38 1.48 -19.89 -5.61
C GLU A 38 0.68 -20.71 -4.59
N ASN A 39 1.39 -21.70 -4.03
CA ASN A 39 1.05 -22.63 -2.95
C ASN A 39 0.24 -22.00 -1.81
N ARG A 40 -0.95 -22.55 -1.55
CA ARG A 40 -1.61 -22.43 -0.25
C ARG A 40 -1.02 -23.47 0.71
N LYS A 41 0.00 -23.09 1.47
CA LYS A 41 -0.01 -23.51 2.88
C LYS A 41 -1.16 -22.74 3.53
N ALA A 42 -1.99 -23.44 4.29
CA ALA A 42 -3.02 -22.83 5.12
C ALA A 42 -2.33 -21.92 6.15
N TYR A 43 -2.01 -20.71 5.73
CA TYR A 43 -1.80 -19.62 6.66
C TYR A 43 -3.19 -19.36 7.23
N THR A 44 -3.38 -19.75 8.49
CA THR A 44 -4.23 -18.99 9.40
C THR A 44 -4.07 -17.53 8.99
N LEU A 45 -5.12 -16.93 8.43
CA LEU A 45 -5.11 -15.54 8.00
C LEU A 45 -4.84 -14.75 9.27
N ASN A 46 -3.56 -14.48 9.54
CA ASN A 46 -3.08 -13.69 10.66
C ASN A 46 -3.99 -12.47 10.68
N GLU A 47 -4.84 -12.40 11.69
CA GLU A 47 -5.95 -11.47 11.76
C GLU A 47 -5.40 -10.08 11.49
N PHE A 48 -5.60 -9.58 10.26
CA PHE A 48 -4.79 -8.48 9.75
C PHE A 48 -4.93 -7.31 10.71
N SER A 49 -3.81 -6.82 11.27
CA SER A 49 -3.84 -5.64 12.13
C SER A 49 -4.60 -4.51 11.41
N THR A 50 -5.44 -3.77 12.14
CA THR A 50 -6.27 -2.70 11.56
C THR A 50 -5.44 -1.67 10.80
N SER A 51 -4.19 -1.45 11.21
CA SER A 51 -3.21 -0.59 10.55
C SER A 51 -2.92 -0.99 9.09
N TYR A 52 -2.85 -2.29 8.80
CA TYR A 52 -2.60 -2.78 7.44
C TYR A 52 -3.82 -2.58 6.55
N LYS A 53 -5.00 -2.95 7.03
CA LYS A 53 -6.25 -2.71 6.29
C LYS A 53 -6.40 -1.23 5.94
N LYS A 54 -6.05 -0.33 6.88
CA LYS A 54 -6.05 1.12 6.64
C LYS A 54 -5.05 1.52 5.55
N SER A 55 -3.82 1.01 5.63
CA SER A 55 -2.76 1.34 4.67
C SER A 55 -3.08 0.85 3.26
N THR A 56 -3.63 -0.37 3.13
CA THR A 56 -4.10 -0.91 1.86
C THR A 56 -5.25 -0.08 1.30
N THR A 57 -6.28 0.22 2.11
CA THR A 57 -7.42 1.02 1.66
C THR A 57 -7.00 2.43 1.23
N ALA A 58 -6.12 3.09 2.00
CA ALA A 58 -5.57 4.39 1.65
C ALA A 58 -4.76 4.33 0.35
N LEU A 59 -3.96 3.28 0.15
CA LEU A 59 -3.26 3.05 -1.11
C LEU A 59 -4.26 2.92 -2.27
N GLU A 60 -5.28 2.09 -2.13
CA GLU A 60 -6.28 1.88 -3.19
C GLU A 60 -6.98 3.18 -3.59
N MET A 61 -7.41 3.97 -2.62
CA MET A 61 -8.00 5.30 -2.84
C MET A 61 -7.03 6.24 -3.58
N ASN A 62 -5.78 6.28 -3.14
CA ASN A 62 -4.76 7.14 -3.74
C ASN A 62 -4.37 6.70 -5.16
N VAL A 63 -4.32 5.40 -5.44
CA VAL A 63 -4.04 4.85 -6.78
C VAL A 63 -5.19 5.16 -7.73
N LYS A 64 -6.44 5.03 -7.26
CA LYS A 64 -7.61 5.42 -8.03
C LYS A 64 -7.55 6.91 -8.41
N ALA A 65 -7.36 7.78 -7.42
CA ALA A 65 -7.26 9.21 -7.64
C ALA A 65 -6.05 9.61 -8.50
N PHE A 66 -4.93 8.89 -8.40
CA PHE A 66 -3.76 9.07 -9.28
C PHE A 66 -4.12 8.84 -10.76
N ILE A 67 -4.84 7.77 -11.07
CA ILE A 67 -5.25 7.46 -12.45
C ILE A 67 -6.29 8.48 -12.94
N GLU A 68 -7.25 8.84 -12.09
CA GLU A 68 -8.28 9.83 -12.44
C GLU A 68 -7.65 11.20 -12.73
N ALA A 69 -6.64 11.61 -11.96
CA ALA A 69 -5.96 12.88 -12.15
C ALA A 69 -5.09 12.94 -13.41
N PHE A 70 -4.36 11.86 -13.75
CA PHE A 70 -3.38 11.89 -14.83
C PHE A 70 -3.83 11.19 -16.12
N GLY A 71 -4.88 10.38 -16.05
CA GLY A 71 -5.37 9.56 -17.14
C GLY A 71 -4.58 8.26 -17.30
N LEU A 72 -5.31 7.16 -17.51
CA LEU A 72 -4.75 5.80 -17.57
C LEU A 72 -3.63 5.63 -18.62
N ASN A 73 -3.66 6.41 -19.70
CA ASN A 73 -2.67 6.36 -20.77
C ASN A 73 -1.29 6.93 -20.38
N LYS A 74 -1.23 7.73 -19.31
CA LYS A 74 0.00 8.37 -18.80
C LYS A 74 0.47 7.75 -17.49
N VAL A 75 -0.07 6.59 -17.12
CA VAL A 75 0.29 5.88 -15.89
C VAL A 75 1.05 4.61 -16.21
N GLY A 76 2.26 4.53 -15.68
CA GLY A 76 3.14 3.37 -15.79
C GLY A 76 3.34 2.67 -14.45
N PHE A 77 3.54 1.35 -14.52
CA PHE A 77 4.03 0.54 -13.42
C PHE A 77 5.53 0.30 -13.60
N LEU A 78 6.34 0.87 -12.71
CA LEU A 78 7.79 0.80 -12.73
C LEU A 78 8.28 -0.12 -11.61
N THR A 79 8.93 -1.22 -11.96
CA THR A 79 9.65 -2.08 -11.01
C THR A 79 11.14 -1.74 -11.05
N LEU A 80 11.71 -1.51 -9.86
CA LEU A 80 13.13 -1.27 -9.66
C LEU A 80 13.72 -2.40 -8.82
N THR A 81 14.70 -3.10 -9.38
CA THR A 81 15.49 -4.13 -8.69
C THR A 81 16.93 -3.68 -8.58
N PHE A 82 17.55 -3.90 -7.42
CA PHE A 82 18.98 -3.63 -7.22
C PHE A 82 19.85 -4.51 -8.12
N ALA A 83 21.00 -3.97 -8.53
CA ALA A 83 21.99 -4.72 -9.32
C ALA A 83 22.62 -5.85 -8.49
N ASP A 84 22.73 -5.62 -7.19
CA ASP A 84 23.27 -6.49 -6.14
C ASP A 84 22.16 -6.98 -5.19
N ASP A 85 22.57 -7.78 -4.19
CA ASP A 85 21.66 -8.44 -3.24
C ASP A 85 21.34 -7.58 -2.01
N VAL A 86 20.63 -6.47 -2.22
CA VAL A 86 20.30 -5.56 -1.12
C VAL A 86 19.17 -6.12 -0.26
N THR A 87 19.51 -6.47 0.97
CA THR A 87 18.59 -6.95 2.02
C THR A 87 18.44 -5.96 3.17
N ASP A 88 19.38 -5.03 3.35
CA ASP A 88 19.33 -3.97 4.36
C ASP A 88 18.34 -2.85 3.96
N PRO A 89 17.30 -2.59 4.76
CA PRO A 89 16.35 -1.49 4.52
C PRO A 89 17.00 -0.10 4.46
N LYS A 90 18.07 0.12 5.25
CA LYS A 90 18.74 1.42 5.33
C LYS A 90 19.46 1.71 4.02
N GLU A 91 20.24 0.76 3.53
CA GLU A 91 20.92 0.89 2.24
C GLU A 91 19.93 0.99 1.07
N ALA A 92 18.87 0.18 1.08
CA ALA A 92 17.83 0.28 0.08
C ALA A 92 17.18 1.67 0.05
N GLN A 93 16.92 2.25 1.22
CA GLN A 93 16.38 3.60 1.33
C GLN A 93 17.39 4.66 0.89
N ARG A 94 18.67 4.54 1.23
CA ARG A 94 19.73 5.48 0.83
C ARG A 94 19.83 5.56 -0.70
N ARG A 95 19.88 4.40 -1.37
CA ARG A 95 19.94 4.32 -2.84
C ARG A 95 18.66 4.83 -3.51
N PHE A 96 17.50 4.42 -2.99
CA PHE A 96 16.22 4.94 -3.50
C PHE A 96 16.10 6.45 -3.30
N HIS A 97 16.57 6.99 -2.18
CA HIS A 97 16.56 8.43 -1.93
C HIS A 97 17.44 9.16 -2.95
N SER A 98 18.64 8.65 -3.23
CA SER A 98 19.54 9.20 -4.26
C SER A 98 18.91 9.18 -5.66
N LEU A 99 18.30 8.05 -6.06
CA LEU A 99 17.55 7.96 -7.32
C LEU A 99 16.38 8.96 -7.35
N ARG A 100 15.66 9.09 -6.24
CA ARG A 100 14.50 9.98 -6.14
C ARG A 100 14.87 11.45 -6.31
N THR A 101 15.87 11.92 -5.56
CA THR A 101 16.26 13.33 -5.54
C THR A 101 16.90 13.78 -6.84
N ASN A 102 17.66 12.89 -7.48
CA ASN A 102 18.46 13.24 -8.66
C ASN A 102 17.77 12.89 -9.98
N PHE A 103 16.92 11.85 -10.02
CA PHE A 103 16.33 11.34 -11.26
C PHE A 103 14.79 11.34 -11.24
N LEU A 104 14.13 10.65 -10.30
CA LEU A 104 12.66 10.50 -10.33
C LEU A 104 11.95 11.85 -10.24
N LYS A 105 12.39 12.78 -9.39
CA LYS A 105 11.76 14.10 -9.26
C LYS A 105 11.69 14.86 -10.60
N ARG A 106 12.69 14.68 -11.47
CA ARG A 106 12.78 15.33 -12.78
C ARG A 106 11.92 14.61 -13.83
N HIS A 107 11.98 13.29 -13.89
CA HIS A 107 11.38 12.51 -14.98
C HIS A 107 9.98 11.94 -14.65
N PHE A 108 9.69 11.68 -13.38
CA PHE A 108 8.42 11.15 -12.87
C PHE A 108 8.02 11.94 -11.62
N SER A 109 7.55 13.19 -11.80
CA SER A 109 7.26 14.10 -10.68
C SER A 109 6.27 13.53 -9.67
N GLU A 110 5.37 12.68 -10.13
CA GLU A 110 4.31 12.11 -9.31
C GLU A 110 4.40 10.59 -9.34
N TYR A 111 4.44 9.98 -8.15
CA TYR A 111 4.47 8.54 -8.00
C TYR A 111 3.92 8.06 -6.65
N VAL A 112 3.46 6.81 -6.65
CA VAL A 112 3.23 5.99 -5.46
C VAL A 112 4.26 4.88 -5.48
N CYS A 113 5.04 4.71 -4.42
CA CYS A 113 6.09 3.71 -4.30
C CYS A 113 5.76 2.73 -3.16
N VAL A 114 5.82 1.44 -3.43
CA VAL A 114 5.69 0.35 -2.47
C VAL A 114 7.02 -0.35 -2.34
N TYR A 115 7.50 -0.43 -1.10
CA TYR A 115 8.64 -1.23 -0.70
C TYR A 115 8.21 -2.71 -0.59
N GLU A 116 8.87 -3.62 -1.29
CA GLU A 116 8.60 -5.06 -1.19
C GLU A 116 9.88 -5.80 -0.75
N ARG A 117 9.76 -6.68 0.24
CA ARG A 117 10.76 -7.69 0.53
C ARG A 117 10.31 -9.00 -0.10
N THR A 118 11.13 -9.52 -1.00
CA THR A 118 10.88 -10.81 -1.66
C THR A 118 11.06 -11.96 -0.67
N LYS A 119 10.58 -13.16 -1.04
CA LYS A 119 10.79 -14.38 -0.24
C LYS A 119 12.26 -14.72 0.02
N LYS A 120 13.16 -14.28 -0.86
CA LYS A 120 14.62 -14.45 -0.72
C LYS A 120 15.27 -13.36 0.14
N GLY A 121 14.48 -12.46 0.74
CA GLY A 121 14.97 -11.34 1.54
C GLY A 121 15.37 -10.10 0.73
N ARG A 122 15.52 -10.20 -0.60
CA ARG A 122 15.86 -9.06 -1.47
C ARG A 122 14.80 -7.97 -1.43
N ILE A 123 15.22 -6.72 -1.45
CA ILE A 123 14.33 -5.56 -1.47
C ILE A 123 14.11 -5.08 -2.90
N HIS A 124 12.84 -4.88 -3.29
CA HIS A 124 12.43 -4.24 -4.53
C HIS A 124 11.58 -2.99 -4.25
N PHE A 125 11.49 -2.11 -5.26
CA PHE A 125 10.51 -1.03 -5.26
C PHE A 125 9.55 -1.16 -6.44
N HIS A 126 8.26 -1.08 -6.14
CA HIS A 126 7.19 -1.01 -7.13
C HIS A 126 6.58 0.38 -7.13
N LEU A 127 6.63 1.04 -8.27
CA LEU A 127 6.13 2.40 -8.41
C LEU A 127 4.97 2.43 -9.40
N ILE A 128 3.93 3.18 -9.04
CA ILE A 128 3.00 3.75 -10.02
C ILE A 128 3.52 5.15 -10.31
N VAL A 129 3.83 5.44 -11.57
CA VAL A 129 4.43 6.71 -12.00
C VAL A 129 3.55 7.42 -13.03
N ASN A 130 3.53 8.74 -12.98
CA ASN A 130 3.01 9.58 -14.05
C ASN A 130 4.13 9.81 -15.07
N THR A 131 3.94 9.34 -16.29
CA THR A 131 4.91 9.46 -17.38
C THR A 131 4.81 10.76 -18.14
N ARG A 132 3.76 11.57 -17.91
CA ARG A 132 3.41 12.83 -18.62
C ARG A 132 3.05 12.66 -20.11
N VAL A 133 3.59 11.63 -20.75
CA VAL A 133 3.33 11.23 -22.14
C VAL A 133 2.47 9.97 -22.21
N ASP A 134 1.73 9.81 -23.31
CA ASP A 134 0.94 8.61 -23.56
C ASP A 134 1.86 7.42 -23.88
N ILE A 135 1.85 6.42 -23.00
CA ILE A 135 2.63 5.19 -23.14
C ILE A 135 1.76 3.98 -23.55
N ARG A 136 0.44 4.16 -23.68
CA ARG A 136 -0.51 3.08 -24.02
C ARG A 136 -0.88 3.04 -25.49
N ARG A 137 -0.89 4.19 -26.18
CA ARG A 137 -1.34 4.29 -27.57
C ARG A 137 -0.55 3.35 -28.48
N GLY A 138 -1.28 2.50 -29.21
CA GLY A 138 -0.70 1.52 -30.14
C GLY A 138 -0.07 0.28 -29.49
N LEU A 139 -0.05 0.19 -28.15
CA LEU A 139 0.59 -0.94 -27.47
C LEU A 139 -0.28 -2.20 -27.52
N ASN A 140 0.30 -3.30 -28.01
CA ASN A 140 -0.33 -4.62 -27.93
C ASN A 140 0.08 -5.33 -26.63
N PHE A 141 -0.81 -5.30 -25.63
CA PHE A 141 -0.57 -5.96 -24.34
C PHE A 141 -0.35 -7.49 -24.44
N ARG A 142 -0.84 -8.15 -25.51
CA ARG A 142 -0.60 -9.59 -25.71
C ARG A 142 0.84 -9.86 -26.18
N GLU A 143 1.39 -9.00 -27.03
CA GLU A 143 2.79 -9.08 -27.45
C GLU A 143 3.74 -8.84 -26.29
N ILE A 144 3.48 -7.80 -25.49
CA ILE A 144 4.29 -7.48 -24.31
C ILE A 144 4.30 -8.66 -23.32
N ALA A 145 3.14 -9.29 -23.09
CA ALA A 145 3.06 -10.48 -22.25
C ALA A 145 3.84 -11.69 -22.82
N ALA A 146 4.05 -11.74 -24.14
CA ALA A 146 4.87 -12.74 -24.82
C ALA A 146 6.36 -12.31 -24.96
N GLY A 147 6.78 -11.23 -24.29
CA GLY A 147 8.15 -10.72 -24.38
C GLY A 147 8.49 -10.01 -25.70
N ARG A 148 7.48 -9.70 -26.52
CA ARG A 148 7.64 -8.95 -27.78
C ARG A 148 7.30 -7.47 -27.54
N TYR A 149 8.27 -6.60 -27.79
CA TYR A 149 8.17 -5.16 -27.51
C TYR A 149 8.00 -4.30 -28.79
N SER A 150 7.72 -4.94 -29.92
CA SER A 150 7.60 -4.31 -31.25
C SER A 150 6.44 -3.31 -31.36
N SER A 151 5.35 -3.51 -30.61
CA SER A 151 4.21 -2.58 -30.57
C SER A 151 4.40 -1.41 -29.59
N ALA A 152 5.53 -1.34 -28.87
CA ALA A 152 5.80 -0.22 -27.98
C ALA A 152 5.95 1.08 -28.77
N ASN A 153 5.22 2.12 -28.36
CA ASN A 153 5.29 3.42 -29.00
C ASN A 153 6.64 4.12 -28.72
N PRO A 154 7.01 5.15 -29.51
CA PRO A 154 8.29 5.85 -29.34
C PRO A 154 8.48 6.44 -27.94
N ALA A 155 7.42 6.98 -27.33
CA ALA A 155 7.48 7.57 -25.99
C ALA A 155 7.86 6.54 -24.91
N LEU A 156 7.25 5.35 -24.93
CA LEU A 156 7.59 4.27 -24.01
C LEU A 156 9.02 3.76 -24.21
N ARG A 157 9.46 3.64 -25.47
CA ARG A 157 10.84 3.23 -25.79
C ARG A 157 11.88 4.24 -25.31
N GLN A 158 11.60 5.53 -25.45
CA GLN A 158 12.46 6.60 -24.92
C GLN A 158 12.57 6.52 -23.40
N LEU A 159 11.45 6.33 -22.70
CA LEU A 159 11.46 6.15 -21.24
C LEU A 159 12.26 4.91 -20.82
N TRP A 160 12.18 3.81 -21.57
CA TRP A 160 13.01 2.62 -21.31
C TRP A 160 14.50 2.89 -21.52
N ALA A 161 14.87 3.57 -22.59
CA ALA A 161 16.26 3.96 -22.84
C ALA A 161 16.78 4.84 -21.70
N LEU A 162 16.02 5.88 -21.35
CA LEU A 162 16.32 6.81 -20.27
C LEU A 162 16.52 6.10 -18.92
N LEU A 163 15.65 5.16 -18.58
CA LEU A 163 15.77 4.35 -17.36
C LEU A 163 17.05 3.52 -17.38
N ARG A 164 17.29 2.73 -18.44
CA ARG A 164 18.48 1.87 -18.54
C ARG A 164 19.79 2.67 -18.41
N GLU A 165 19.84 3.84 -19.02
CA GLU A 165 21.03 4.70 -19.01
C GLU A 165 21.30 5.35 -17.64
N ASN A 166 20.31 5.49 -16.75
CA ASN A 166 20.47 6.32 -15.55
C ASN A 166 20.31 5.55 -14.24
N VAL A 167 19.49 4.52 -14.17
CA VAL A 167 19.16 3.84 -12.90
C VAL A 167 20.36 3.12 -12.26
N HIS A 168 21.29 2.62 -13.09
CA HIS A 168 22.51 1.95 -12.62
C HIS A 168 23.45 2.88 -11.86
N LYS A 169 23.44 4.19 -12.16
CA LYS A 169 24.17 5.22 -11.42
C LYS A 169 23.77 5.30 -9.95
N TYR A 170 22.64 4.69 -9.58
CA TYR A 170 22.08 4.66 -8.23
C TYR A 170 22.06 3.24 -7.63
N GLY A 171 22.74 2.27 -8.26
CA GLY A 171 22.81 0.88 -7.80
C GLY A 171 21.63 0.00 -8.20
N PHE A 172 20.75 0.47 -9.08
CA PHE A 172 19.66 -0.34 -9.63
C PHE A 172 20.10 -1.05 -10.91
N GLY A 173 19.77 -2.34 -11.02
CA GLY A 173 20.06 -3.15 -12.21
C GLY A 173 18.84 -3.21 -13.11
N ARG A 174 18.11 -4.33 -13.01
CA ARG A 174 16.91 -4.54 -13.82
C ARG A 174 15.84 -3.50 -13.48
N THR A 175 15.31 -2.87 -14.53
CA THR A 175 14.15 -1.98 -14.45
C THR A 175 13.12 -2.37 -15.49
N GLU A 176 11.85 -2.26 -15.12
CA GLU A 176 10.73 -2.65 -15.96
C GLU A 176 9.60 -1.63 -15.80
N LEU A 177 9.41 -0.80 -16.82
CA LEU A 177 8.30 0.16 -16.90
C LEU A 177 7.27 -0.37 -17.88
N LEU A 178 6.07 -0.69 -17.42
CA LEU A 178 4.98 -1.13 -18.30
C LEU A 178 3.78 -0.20 -18.13
N PRO A 179 3.05 0.12 -19.22
CA PRO A 179 1.77 0.78 -19.08
C PRO A 179 0.82 -0.10 -18.26
N VAL A 180 0.05 0.53 -17.38
CA VAL A 180 -1.00 -0.19 -16.65
C VAL A 180 -2.00 -0.73 -17.66
N LYS A 181 -2.42 -2.01 -17.56
CA LYS A 181 -3.39 -2.65 -18.48
C LYS A 181 -4.84 -2.37 -18.10
N THR A 182 -5.17 -2.55 -16.82
CA THR A 182 -6.55 -2.54 -16.29
C THR A 182 -7.00 -1.16 -15.85
N ASN A 183 -8.26 -1.04 -15.45
CA ASN A 183 -8.81 0.15 -14.80
C ASN A 183 -8.26 0.33 -13.37
N SER A 184 -8.63 1.45 -12.73
CA SER A 184 -8.19 1.83 -11.39
C SER A 184 -8.43 0.75 -10.32
N LYS A 185 -9.58 0.06 -10.36
CA LYS A 185 -9.93 -1.02 -9.42
C LYS A 185 -9.01 -2.23 -9.56
N GLY A 186 -8.66 -2.60 -10.81
CA GLY A 186 -7.73 -3.68 -11.10
C GLY A 186 -6.30 -3.36 -10.64
N LEU A 187 -5.81 -2.14 -10.90
CA LEU A 187 -4.49 -1.72 -10.47
C LEU A 187 -4.39 -1.62 -8.94
N ALA A 188 -5.39 -1.03 -8.29
CA ALA A 188 -5.44 -0.90 -6.83
C ALA A 188 -5.30 -2.28 -6.15
N ARG A 189 -6.11 -3.27 -6.56
CA ARG A 189 -5.99 -4.66 -6.08
C ARG A 189 -4.63 -5.28 -6.39
N TYR A 190 -4.09 -5.01 -7.58
CA TYR A 190 -2.76 -5.51 -7.96
C TYR A 190 -1.67 -4.96 -7.05
N VAL A 191 -1.71 -3.67 -6.71
CA VAL A 191 -0.72 -3.07 -5.80
C VAL A 191 -0.94 -3.53 -4.34
N SER A 192 -2.18 -3.71 -3.91
CA SER A 192 -2.52 -4.30 -2.60
C SER A 192 -1.89 -5.68 -2.39
N LYS A 193 -1.72 -6.48 -3.45
CA LYS A 193 -1.00 -7.77 -3.40
C LYS A 193 0.45 -7.61 -2.92
N TYR A 194 1.15 -6.55 -3.33
CA TYR A 194 2.54 -6.31 -2.93
C TYR A 194 2.65 -5.91 -1.46
N ILE A 195 1.68 -5.14 -0.95
CA ILE A 195 1.56 -4.88 0.50
C ILE A 195 1.40 -6.21 1.25
N SER A 196 0.49 -7.07 0.81
CA SER A 196 0.25 -8.37 1.45
C SER A 196 1.48 -9.27 1.43
N LYS A 197 2.21 -9.34 0.32
CA LYS A 197 3.46 -10.10 0.22
C LYS A 197 4.52 -9.58 1.18
N HIS A 198 4.73 -8.27 1.20
CA HIS A 198 5.69 -7.64 2.10
C HIS A 198 5.39 -7.99 3.57
N ILE A 199 4.11 -7.99 3.98
CA ILE A 199 3.72 -8.30 5.37
C ILE A 199 4.25 -9.68 5.79
N ASN A 200 4.10 -10.70 4.94
CA ASN A 200 4.51 -12.06 5.25
C ASN A 200 6.05 -12.23 5.27
N SER A 201 6.78 -11.27 4.72
CA SER A 201 8.24 -11.30 4.65
C SER A 201 8.89 -10.25 5.54
N ARG A 202 8.13 -9.44 6.27
CA ARG A 202 8.66 -8.32 7.06
C ARG A 202 9.50 -8.83 8.22
N LEU A 203 10.69 -8.26 8.37
CA LEU A 203 11.60 -8.55 9.47
C LEU A 203 11.57 -7.43 10.53
N PRO A 204 12.03 -7.68 11.78
CA PRO A 204 12.11 -6.64 12.81
C PRO A 204 12.88 -5.39 12.37
N GLU A 205 13.90 -5.54 11.52
CA GLU A 205 14.75 -4.47 11.01
C GLU A 205 14.00 -3.55 10.03
N ASP A 206 12.89 -4.02 9.45
CA ASP A 206 11.99 -3.20 8.61
C ASP A 206 11.12 -2.25 9.46
N LYS A 207 11.24 -2.27 10.79
CA LYS A 207 10.50 -1.35 11.67
C LYS A 207 10.96 0.09 11.46
N GLY A 208 10.00 1.01 11.36
CA GLY A 208 10.26 2.43 11.09
C GLY A 208 10.34 2.79 9.61
N TYR A 209 10.56 1.81 8.72
CA TYR A 209 10.56 2.05 7.28
C TYR A 209 9.14 2.14 6.72
N ARG A 210 8.87 3.21 5.96
CA ARG A 210 7.56 3.41 5.31
C ARG A 210 7.38 2.42 4.17
N LEU A 211 6.35 1.58 4.28
CA LEU A 211 5.93 0.61 3.27
C LEU A 211 5.45 1.29 1.99
N VAL A 212 4.54 2.27 2.14
CA VAL A 212 4.01 3.07 1.05
C VAL A 212 4.58 4.48 1.15
N ARG A 213 5.13 4.96 0.05
CA ARG A 213 5.73 6.28 -0.11
C ARG A 213 5.05 6.97 -1.29
N THR A 214 4.97 8.27 -1.26
CA THR A 214 4.45 9.08 -2.37
C THR A 214 5.47 10.16 -2.68
N SER A 215 5.44 10.71 -3.89
CA SER A 215 6.28 11.83 -4.36
C SER A 215 6.28 13.08 -3.47
N MET A 216 5.26 13.28 -2.63
CA MET A 216 4.99 14.55 -1.96
C MET A 216 6.08 15.10 -1.03
N ASP A 217 6.40 16.38 -1.27
CA ASP A 217 6.88 17.37 -0.29
C ASP A 217 5.78 18.41 0.11
N LYS A 218 4.69 18.62 -0.67
CA LYS A 218 3.49 19.45 -0.34
C LYS A 218 2.23 18.93 -1.09
N LYS A 219 1.01 19.40 -0.74
CA LYS A 219 -0.33 18.95 -1.22
C LYS A 219 -0.36 18.61 -2.73
N SER A 220 -0.12 17.35 -3.11
CA SER A 220 -0.40 16.88 -4.47
C SER A 220 -1.91 16.70 -4.63
N MET A 221 -2.48 17.24 -5.71
CA MET A 221 -3.92 17.23 -6.00
C MET A 221 -4.53 15.83 -6.09
N TRP A 222 -3.73 14.81 -6.44
CA TRP A 222 -4.21 13.44 -6.61
C TRP A 222 -4.27 12.63 -5.31
N LYS A 223 -3.63 13.08 -4.23
CA LYS A 223 -3.56 12.29 -3.00
C LYS A 223 -4.76 12.60 -2.10
N VAL A 224 -5.71 11.66 -2.07
CA VAL A 224 -7.01 11.81 -1.40
C VAL A 224 -7.09 11.13 -0.03
N ALA A 225 -6.16 10.23 0.30
CA ALA A 225 -6.24 9.42 1.52
C ALA A 225 -4.91 9.30 2.27
N ASN A 226 -5.02 9.11 3.58
CA ASN A 226 -3.95 8.69 4.48
C ASN A 226 -4.48 7.57 5.40
N SER A 227 -3.63 6.94 6.21
CA SER A 227 -4.08 5.87 7.13
C SER A 227 -4.72 6.38 8.44
N ASN A 228 -4.99 7.69 8.56
CA ASN A 228 -5.60 8.32 9.73
C ASN A 228 -7.13 8.29 9.65
N PHE A 229 -7.68 7.09 9.66
CA PHE A 229 -9.12 6.85 9.79
C PHE A 229 -9.35 5.56 10.56
N ALA A 230 -10.59 5.25 10.93
CA ALA A 230 -10.96 3.96 11.51
C ALA A 230 -12.11 3.35 10.70
N PHE A 231 -12.08 2.03 10.54
CA PHE A 231 -13.22 1.32 9.96
C PHE A 231 -14.39 1.32 10.93
N LEU A 232 -15.60 1.49 10.42
CA LEU A 232 -16.81 1.24 11.18
C LEU A 232 -17.00 -0.27 11.35
N SER A 233 -16.57 -0.79 12.50
CA SER A 233 -16.67 -2.21 12.87
C SER A 233 -17.21 -2.38 14.29
N LYS A 234 -17.63 -3.61 14.64
CA LYS A 234 -18.00 -3.97 16.03
C LYS A 234 -16.89 -3.56 17.01
N GLY A 235 -15.64 -3.90 16.72
CA GLY A 235 -14.50 -3.51 17.56
C GLY A 235 -14.30 -1.99 17.68
N SER A 236 -14.50 -1.23 16.60
CA SER A 236 -14.41 0.24 16.67
C SER A 236 -15.52 0.86 17.53
N LYS A 237 -16.72 0.29 17.49
CA LYS A 237 -17.86 0.72 18.31
C LYS A 237 -17.57 0.41 19.78
N GLU A 238 -17.06 -0.79 20.05
CA GLU A 238 -16.73 -1.24 21.39
C GLU A 238 -15.60 -0.40 22.01
N TRP A 239 -14.54 -0.10 21.25
CA TRP A 239 -13.50 0.83 21.71
C TRP A 239 -14.07 2.20 22.11
N ARG A 240 -14.96 2.78 21.29
CA ARG A 240 -15.61 4.07 21.63
C ARG A 240 -16.48 3.98 22.88
N ARG A 241 -17.22 2.88 23.07
CA ARG A 241 -18.03 2.62 24.27
C ARG A 241 -17.14 2.56 25.53
N LYS A 242 -16.04 1.81 25.48
CA LYS A 242 -15.09 1.68 26.58
C LYS A 242 -14.36 2.97 26.88
N LEU A 243 -13.96 3.71 25.83
CA LEU A 243 -13.35 5.03 25.97
C LEU A 243 -14.29 6.00 26.70
N LYS A 244 -15.58 6.03 26.35
CA LYS A 244 -16.58 6.86 27.05
C LYS A 244 -16.62 6.52 28.55
N LYS A 245 -16.76 5.23 28.88
CA LYS A 245 -16.77 4.75 30.27
C LYS A 245 -15.49 5.12 31.02
N TRP A 246 -14.33 5.02 30.37
CA TRP A 246 -13.06 5.42 30.97
C TRP A 246 -13.00 6.92 31.26
N VAL A 247 -13.41 7.76 30.30
CA VAL A 247 -13.47 9.21 30.46
C VAL A 247 -14.37 9.59 31.63
N GLU A 248 -15.57 9.00 31.71
CA GLU A 248 -16.52 9.24 32.82
C GLU A 248 -15.91 8.90 34.19
N GLN A 249 -15.08 7.85 34.27
CA GLN A 249 -14.41 7.48 35.53
C GLN A 249 -13.26 8.41 35.92
N VAL A 250 -12.56 9.01 34.95
CA VAL A 250 -11.37 9.83 35.22
C VAL A 250 -11.65 11.34 35.16
N GLU A 251 -12.86 11.76 34.79
CA GLU A 251 -13.20 13.17 34.57
C GLU A 251 -12.94 14.06 35.79
N SER A 252 -13.32 13.61 36.99
CA SER A 252 -13.05 14.33 38.25
C SER A 252 -11.54 14.54 38.47
N TYR A 253 -10.74 13.51 38.23
CA TYR A 253 -9.28 13.58 38.32
C TYR A 253 -8.71 14.54 37.27
N LEU A 254 -9.20 14.51 36.03
CA LEU A 254 -8.74 15.41 34.97
C LEU A 254 -9.00 16.88 35.32
N ASN A 255 -10.18 17.18 35.88
CA ASN A 255 -10.53 18.54 36.34
C ASN A 255 -9.58 19.02 37.44
N LEU A 256 -9.32 18.20 38.45
CA LEU A 256 -8.37 18.52 39.52
C LEU A 256 -6.96 18.80 38.99
N VAL A 257 -6.47 17.98 38.05
CA VAL A 257 -5.15 18.18 37.44
C VAL A 257 -5.10 19.47 36.61
N ALA A 258 -6.14 19.78 35.85
CA ALA A 258 -6.21 21.00 35.05
C ALA A 258 -6.20 22.26 35.92
N GLU A 259 -6.96 22.27 37.01
CA GLU A 259 -6.98 23.37 37.97
C GLU A 259 -5.63 23.50 38.70
N TRP A 260 -5.09 22.39 39.21
CA TRP A 260 -3.87 22.40 40.01
C TRP A 260 -2.60 22.69 39.19
N LYS A 261 -2.51 22.18 37.96
CA LYS A 261 -1.30 22.28 37.15
C LYS A 261 -1.36 23.39 36.10
N HIS A 262 -2.53 23.62 35.54
CA HIS A 262 -2.71 24.52 34.40
C HIS A 262 -3.54 25.76 34.74
N ARG A 263 -4.14 25.83 35.95
CA ARG A 263 -4.98 26.96 36.40
C ARG A 263 -6.12 27.25 35.43
N VAL A 264 -6.69 26.21 34.82
CA VAL A 264 -7.81 26.31 33.88
C VAL A 264 -8.92 25.34 34.24
N ALA A 265 -10.17 25.77 34.03
CA ALA A 265 -11.32 24.88 34.02
C ALA A 265 -11.41 24.17 32.66
N LEU A 266 -11.62 22.86 32.67
CA LEU A 266 -11.80 22.11 31.42
C LEU A 266 -13.23 22.27 30.90
N PRO A 267 -13.42 22.36 29.57
CA PRO A 267 -14.74 22.17 28.99
C PRO A 267 -15.20 20.73 29.22
N SER A 268 -16.53 20.50 29.27
CA SER A 268 -17.11 19.16 29.29
C SER A 268 -16.56 18.30 28.16
N ILE A 269 -16.20 17.06 28.47
CA ILE A 269 -15.59 16.17 27.49
C ILE A 269 -16.68 15.55 26.61
N THR A 270 -16.58 15.79 25.30
CA THR A 270 -17.52 15.34 24.28
C THR A 270 -16.81 14.53 23.20
N GLN A 271 -17.59 13.91 22.31
CA GLN A 271 -17.06 13.17 21.16
C GLN A 271 -16.21 14.03 20.21
N ASP A 272 -16.38 15.35 20.24
CA ASP A 272 -15.71 16.29 19.32
C ASP A 272 -14.43 16.88 19.92
N ASN A 273 -14.32 16.96 21.25
CA ASN A 273 -13.18 17.61 21.93
C ASN A 273 -12.31 16.67 22.77
N TYR A 274 -12.71 15.40 23.00
CA TYR A 274 -12.02 14.51 23.95
C TYR A 274 -10.53 14.37 23.67
N ASN A 275 -10.12 14.24 22.40
CA ASN A 275 -8.72 14.06 22.07
C ASN A 275 -7.89 15.30 22.42
N THR A 276 -8.43 16.50 22.21
CA THR A 276 -7.76 17.76 22.52
C THR A 276 -7.60 17.94 24.02
N VAL A 277 -8.67 17.71 24.78
CA VAL A 277 -8.67 17.83 26.25
C VAL A 277 -7.70 16.82 26.88
N LEU A 278 -7.80 15.54 26.51
CA LEU A 278 -6.93 14.49 27.05
C LEU A 278 -5.45 14.70 26.68
N ALA A 279 -5.18 15.20 25.46
CA ALA A 279 -3.83 15.50 25.03
C ALA A 279 -3.21 16.67 25.83
N PHE A 280 -4.01 17.68 26.15
CA PHE A 280 -3.61 18.84 26.95
C PHE A 280 -3.28 18.45 28.39
N VAL A 281 -4.18 17.73 29.07
CA VAL A 281 -4.06 17.41 30.50
C VAL A 281 -3.05 16.29 30.76
N LEU A 282 -3.11 15.20 29.99
CA LEU A 282 -2.30 14.01 30.24
C LEU A 282 -1.02 14.03 29.41
N SER A 283 -1.18 13.94 28.08
CA SER A 283 -0.10 13.91 27.09
C SER A 283 -0.70 13.65 25.70
N PRO A 284 -0.07 14.12 24.60
CA PRO A 284 -0.42 13.68 23.25
C PRO A 284 -0.39 12.15 23.04
N LYS A 285 0.25 11.39 23.94
CA LYS A 285 0.31 9.92 23.93
C LYS A 285 -0.70 9.27 24.88
N TRP A 286 -1.70 9.99 25.38
CA TRP A 286 -2.68 9.49 26.37
C TRP A 286 -3.30 8.15 25.95
N ALA A 287 -3.69 8.02 24.67
CA ALA A 287 -4.36 6.83 24.18
C ALA A 287 -3.44 5.61 24.23
N PHE A 288 -2.14 5.77 23.94
CA PHE A 288 -1.17 4.68 23.98
C PHE A 288 -0.86 4.24 25.43
N LYS A 289 -0.74 5.21 26.34
CA LYS A 289 -0.42 4.95 27.76
C LYS A 289 -1.57 4.26 28.50
N ASN A 290 -2.82 4.61 28.16
CA ASN A 290 -4.02 4.11 28.85
C ASN A 290 -4.75 3.00 28.08
N ARG A 291 -4.18 2.52 26.96
CA ARG A 291 -4.87 1.58 26.07
C ARG A 291 -5.35 0.30 26.76
N GLU A 292 -4.53 -0.27 27.64
CA GLU A 292 -4.84 -1.56 28.29
C GLU A 292 -5.99 -1.39 29.28
N THR A 293 -5.96 -0.30 30.06
CA THR A 293 -7.05 0.08 30.95
C THR A 293 -8.35 0.27 30.19
N ILE A 294 -8.32 1.01 29.08
CA ILE A 294 -9.51 1.25 28.24
C ILE A 294 -10.02 -0.06 27.63
N ILE A 295 -9.13 -0.93 27.13
CA ILE A 295 -9.52 -2.22 26.53
C ILE A 295 -10.20 -3.14 27.55
N ASN A 296 -9.87 -3.03 28.84
CA ASN A 296 -10.37 -3.92 29.88
C ASN A 296 -11.62 -3.40 30.63
N MET A 297 -12.25 -2.31 30.18
CA MET A 297 -13.52 -1.79 30.72
C MET A 297 -14.78 -2.46 30.19
#